data_AF-A0A356W2Z1-F1
#
_entry.id   AF-A0A356W2Z1-F1
#
_cell.length_a   1.000
_cell.length_b   1.000
_cell.length_c   1.000
_cell.angle_alpha   90.00
_cell.angle_beta   90.00
_cell.angle_gamma   90.00
#
_symmetry.space_group_name_H-M   'P 1'
#
loop_
_entity.id
_entity.type
_entity.pdbx_description
1 polymer ?
#
loop_
_entity_poly.entity_id
_entity_poly.type
_entity_poly.pdbx_seq_one_letter_code
_entity_poly.pdbx_strand_id
1 'polypeptide(L)' 'MALVLEALGSAERDIPEYVDVDPKAMTATFVRVPELSDVPYPVQMEPAQVVEFYSS' A
#
# COMPACT_ATOMS: atom_id res chain seq x y z
N MET A 1 16.29 15.34 -8.28
CA MET A 1 14.86 15.69 -8.39
C MET A 1 14.14 14.90 -9.49
N ALA A 2 14.75 14.70 -10.67
CA ALA A 2 14.16 13.90 -11.77
C ALA A 2 13.81 12.45 -11.38
N LEU A 3 14.66 11.80 -10.57
CA LEU A 3 14.44 10.43 -10.08
C LEU A 3 13.12 10.23 -9.33
N VAL A 4 12.59 11.26 -8.68
CA VAL A 4 11.32 11.18 -7.91
C VAL A 4 10.11 11.18 -8.84
N LEU A 5 10.20 11.92 -9.95
CA LEU A 5 9.13 11.97 -10.96
C LEU A 5 9.15 10.73 -11.86
N GLU A 6 10.32 10.19 -12.20
CA GLU A 6 10.42 8.89 -12.89
C GLU A 6 9.92 7.73 -12.03
N ALA A 7 10.15 7.79 -10.71
CA ALA A 7 9.67 6.80 -9.76
C ALA A 7 8.14 6.70 -9.65
N LEU A 8 7.39 7.75 -10.02
CA LEU A 8 5.91 7.72 -10.07
C LEU A 8 5.38 6.85 -11.20
N GLY A 9 6.16 6.65 -12.27
CA GLY A 9 5.80 5.79 -13.40
C GLY A 9 6.32 4.36 -13.28
N SER A 10 6.95 4.00 -12.15
CA SER A 10 7.50 2.66 -11.96
C SER A 10 6.38 1.65 -11.65
N ALA A 11 6.31 0.58 -12.45
CA ALA A 11 5.41 -0.55 -12.23
C ALA A 11 5.77 -1.36 -10.96
N GLU A 12 6.92 -1.12 -10.33
CA GLU A 12 7.23 -1.69 -9.02
C GLU A 12 6.42 -1.05 -7.89
N ARG A 13 5.79 0.11 -8.16
CA ARG A 13 4.99 0.88 -7.21
C ARG A 13 3.55 0.99 -7.69
N ASP A 14 2.93 -0.16 -7.89
CA ASP A 14 1.50 -0.21 -8.17
C ASP A 14 0.72 0.42 -7.01
N ILE A 15 -0.25 1.27 -7.37
CA ILE A 15 -1.10 1.97 -6.41
C ILE A 15 -2.23 1.04 -6.00
N PRO A 16 -2.39 0.71 -4.72
CA PRO A 16 -3.48 -0.14 -4.25
C PRO A 16 -4.84 0.54 -4.43
N GLU A 17 -5.90 -0.23 -4.69
CA GLU A 17 -7.26 0.30 -4.95
C GLU A 17 -7.85 1.16 -3.82
N TYR A 18 -7.34 1.04 -2.60
CA TYR A 18 -7.78 1.83 -1.45
C TYR A 18 -7.12 3.23 -1.39
N VAL A 19 -6.20 3.54 -2.30
CA VAL A 19 -5.57 4.85 -2.45
C VAL A 19 -5.78 5.36 -3.87
N ASP A 20 -6.38 6.54 -4.00
CA ASP A 20 -6.43 7.27 -5.26
C ASP A 20 -5.34 8.34 -5.25
N VAL A 21 -4.44 8.35 -6.24
CA VAL A 21 -3.31 9.29 -6.32
C VAL A 21 -3.46 10.13 -7.57
N ASP A 22 -3.44 11.45 -7.41
CA ASP A 22 -3.31 12.41 -8.51
C ASP A 22 -1.85 12.89 -8.60
N PRO A 23 -1.07 12.40 -9.58
CA PRO A 23 0.33 12.77 -9.74
C PRO A 23 0.55 14.23 -10.18
N LYS A 24 -0.47 14.89 -10.74
CA LYS A 24 -0.38 16.29 -11.21
C LYS A 24 -0.61 17.26 -10.07
N ALA A 25 -1.61 17.00 -9.23
CA ALA A 25 -1.89 17.79 -8.04
C ALA A 25 -1.02 17.41 -6.84
N MET A 26 -0.31 16.28 -6.90
CA MET A 26 0.48 15.71 -5.80
C MET A 26 -0.39 15.46 -4.55
N THR A 27 -1.59 14.92 -4.76
CA THR A 27 -2.56 14.61 -3.70
C THR A 27 -2.91 13.13 -3.72
N ALA A 28 -3.18 12.56 -2.54
CA ALA A 28 -3.67 11.19 -2.40
C ALA A 28 -4.92 11.18 -1.53
N THR A 29 -5.93 10.42 -1.94
CA THR A 29 -7.19 10.23 -1.24
C THR A 29 -7.27 8.80 -0.72
N PHE A 30 -7.52 8.65 0.57
CA PHE A 30 -7.79 7.35 1.18
C PHE A 30 -9.27 7.00 0.98
N VAL A 31 -9.55 6.07 0.06
CA VAL A 31 -10.91 5.80 -0.44
C VAL A 31 -11.67 4.87 0.49
N ARG A 32 -11.01 3.83 0.98
CA ARG A 32 -11.62 2.81 1.85
C ARG A 32 -10.60 2.22 2.82
N VAL A 33 -11.10 1.70 3.93
CA VAL A 33 -10.27 0.85 4.80
C VAL A 33 -9.99 -0.46 4.05
N PRO A 34 -8.73 -0.86 3.87
CA PRO A 34 -8.39 -2.09 3.17
C PRO A 34 -8.69 -3.32 4.02
N GLU A 35 -9.07 -4.41 3.36
CA GLU A 35 -9.04 -5.74 3.95
C GLU A 35 -7.61 -6.28 3.93
N LEU A 36 -7.32 -7.29 4.76
CA LEU A 36 -5.98 -7.87 4.83
C LEU A 36 -5.53 -8.48 3.48
N SER A 37 -6.47 -8.91 2.63
CA SER A 37 -6.18 -9.38 1.27
C SER A 37 -5.82 -8.27 0.28
N ASP A 38 -6.27 -7.05 0.53
CA ASP A 38 -5.99 -5.91 -0.35
C ASP A 38 -4.58 -5.35 -0.14
N VAL A 39 -3.96 -5.66 1.00
CA VAL A 39 -2.63 -5.17 1.34
C VAL A 39 -1.57 -6.05 0.67
N PRO A 40 -0.70 -5.50 -0.19
CA PRO A 40 0.33 -6.27 -0.87
C PRO A 40 1.48 -6.58 0.11
N TYR A 41 1.30 -7.62 0.91
CA TYR A 41 2.34 -8.09 1.81
C TYR A 41 3.48 -8.75 1.02
N PRO A 42 4.74 -8.53 1.43
CA PRO A 42 5.90 -9.12 0.74
C PRO A 42 5.98 -10.65 0.89
N VAL A 43 5.20 -11.22 1.81
CA VAL A 43 5.10 -12.66 2.10
C VAL A 43 3.65 -13.03 2.39
N GLN A 44 3.32 -14.33 2.36
CA GLN A 44 2.03 -14.82 2.82
C GLN A 44 1.87 -14.48 4.31
N MET A 45 0.95 -13.56 4.60
CA MET A 45 0.64 -13.13 5.95
C MET A 45 -0.37 -14.07 6.59
N GLU A 46 -0.06 -14.50 7.82
CA GLU A 46 -0.95 -15.23 8.70
C GLU A 46 -1.29 -14.35 9.91
N PRO A 47 -2.36 -13.54 9.86
CA PRO A 47 -2.67 -12.55 10.90
C PRO A 47 -2.85 -13.16 12.30
N ALA A 48 -3.28 -14.42 12.38
CA ALA A 48 -3.42 -15.15 13.64
C ALA A 48 -2.11 -15.25 14.42
N GLN A 49 -0.97 -15.42 13.73
CA GLN A 49 0.34 -15.53 14.38
C GLN A 49 0.74 -14.23 15.11
N VAL A 50 0.34 -13.07 14.57
CA VAL A 50 0.58 -11.77 15.21
C VAL A 50 -0.26 -11.65 16.48
N VAL A 51 -1.53 -12.05 16.43
CA VAL A 51 -2.42 -12.03 17.60
C VAL A 51 -1.89 -12.95 18.70
N GLU A 52 -1.45 -14.16 18.33
CA GLU A 52 -0.87 -15.12 19.28
C GLU A 52 0.38 -14.56 19.96
N PHE A 53 1.30 -13.93 19.21
CA PHE A 53 2.53 -13.36 19.77
C PHE A 53 2.28 -12.28 20.83
N TYR A 54 1.24 -11.45 20.67
CA TYR A 54 0.90 -10.37 21.60
C TYR A 54 -0.15 -10.73 22.66
N SER A 55 -0.58 -12.00 22.72
CA SER A 55 -1.62 -12.45 23.66
C SER A 55 -1.14 -12.71 25.10
N SER A 56 0.18 -12.59 25.35
CA SER A 56 0.82 -12.81 26.65
C SER A 56 0.77 -11.61 27.58
#